data_AF-Q0FJY2-F1
#
_entry.id   AF-Q0FJY2-F1
#
_cell.length_a   1.000
_cell.length_b   1.000
_cell.length_c   1.000
_cell.angle_alpha   90.00
_cell.angle_beta   90.00
_cell.angle_gamma   90.00
#
_symmetry.space_group_name_H-M   'P 1'
#
loop_
_entity.id
_entity.type
_entity.pdbx_description
1 polymer ?
#
loop_
_entity_poly.entity_id
_entity_poly.type
_entity_poly.pdbx_seq_one_letter_code
_entity_poly.pdbx_strand_id
1 'polypeptide(L)'
;GFVVPMVAVQLEKMGIDDAVGAFPVHGIGGLIGVVSCGIFAAGYPNVDGMPPVSLWGQIVGAVTMAVLGFVPGYVVSYILKVFGLLRVPDHIQEKGLDIVKVPVSAYPENYTPGPVNVATPAAAGTPAE
;
A
#
# COMPACT_ATOMS: atom_id res chain seq x y z
N GLY A 1 12.40 -11.18 11.03
CA GLY A 1 10.94 -11.30 10.85
C GLY A 1 10.66 -12.44 9.88
N PHE A 2 10.01 -13.50 10.36
CA PHE A 2 9.71 -14.69 9.54
C PHE A 2 8.30 -14.65 8.92
N VAL A 3 7.34 -14.04 9.62
CA VAL A 3 5.93 -13.98 9.18
C VAL A 3 5.76 -13.09 7.95
N VAL A 4 6.39 -11.91 7.91
CA VAL A 4 6.27 -10.95 6.80
C VAL A 4 6.58 -11.58 5.43
N PRO A 5 7.74 -12.22 5.19
CA PRO A 5 8.02 -12.82 3.89
C PRO A 5 7.08 -13.98 3.54
N MET A 6 6.60 -14.75 4.52
CA MET A 6 5.60 -15.79 4.26
C MET A 6 4.27 -15.21 3.78
N VAL A 7 3.81 -14.14 4.42
CA VAL A 7 2.56 -13.47 4.02
C VAL A 7 2.73 -12.82 2.65
N ALA A 8 3.85 -12.16 2.37
CA ALA A 8 4.13 -11.56 1.06
C ALA A 8 4.06 -12.61 -0.06
N VAL A 9 4.78 -13.73 0.10
CA VAL A 9 4.75 -14.84 -0.88
C VAL A 9 3.34 -15.44 -1.01
N GLN A 10 2.56 -15.49 0.07
CA GLN A 10 1.18 -15.97 -0.01
C GLN A 10 0.27 -15.01 -0.77
N LEU A 11 0.44 -13.70 -0.61
CA LEU A 11 -0.30 -12.68 -1.38
C LEU A 11 0.03 -12.76 -2.87
N GLU A 12 1.32 -12.89 -3.20
CA GLU A 12 1.76 -13.07 -4.60
C GLU A 12 1.14 -14.31 -5.23
N LYS A 13 1.10 -15.44 -4.51
CA LYS A 13 0.42 -16.66 -4.96
C LYS A 13 -1.09 -16.50 -5.14
N MET A 14 -1.70 -15.54 -4.45
CA MET A 14 -3.11 -15.17 -4.61
C MET A 14 -3.33 -14.13 -5.72
N GLY A 15 -2.27 -13.71 -6.42
CA GLY A 15 -2.33 -12.67 -7.46
C GLY A 15 -2.51 -11.26 -6.89
N ILE A 16 -2.18 -11.04 -5.62
CA ILE A 16 -2.23 -9.73 -4.96
C ILE A 16 -0.83 -9.12 -5.00
N ASP A 17 -0.69 -8.07 -5.79
CA ASP A 17 0.55 -7.28 -5.93
C ASP A 17 0.59 -6.14 -4.89
N ASP A 18 1.08 -6.45 -3.69
CA ASP A 18 1.39 -5.45 -2.66
C ASP A 18 2.82 -4.94 -2.84
N ALA A 19 2.96 -3.93 -3.72
CA ALA A 19 4.25 -3.44 -4.23
C ALA A 19 5.30 -3.08 -3.15
N VAL A 20 4.87 -2.71 -1.94
CA VAL A 20 5.78 -2.33 -0.83
C VAL A 20 5.68 -3.28 0.37
N GLY A 21 4.84 -4.31 0.30
CA GLY A 21 4.59 -5.22 1.42
C GLY A 21 3.90 -4.53 2.61
N ALA A 22 3.05 -3.53 2.35
CA ALA A 22 2.37 -2.77 3.40
C ALA A 22 1.46 -3.66 4.26
N PHE A 23 0.72 -4.58 3.66
CA PHE A 23 -0.19 -5.46 4.38
C PHE A 23 0.52 -6.55 5.20
N PRO A 24 1.54 -7.27 4.68
CA PRO A 24 2.38 -8.16 5.48
C PRO A 24 3.00 -7.49 6.71
N VAL A 25 3.54 -6.28 6.57
CA VAL A 25 4.23 -5.57 7.66
C VAL A 25 3.24 -4.94 8.63
N HIS A 26 2.36 -4.06 8.15
CA HIS A 26 1.49 -3.27 9.01
C HIS A 26 0.17 -3.97 9.35
N GLY A 27 -0.43 -4.66 8.37
CA GLY A 27 -1.66 -5.42 8.58
C GLY A 27 -1.44 -6.61 9.51
N ILE A 28 -0.65 -7.59 9.06
CA ILE A 28 -0.41 -8.82 9.84
C ILE A 28 0.52 -8.56 11.03
N GLY A 29 1.60 -7.81 10.86
CA GLY A 29 2.49 -7.48 11.97
C GLY A 29 1.78 -6.67 13.06
N GLY A 30 0.93 -5.70 12.67
CA GLY A 30 0.10 -4.95 13.60
C GLY A 30 -0.89 -5.82 14.35
N LEU A 31 -1.59 -6.73 13.64
CA LEU A 31 -2.52 -7.68 14.26
C LEU A 31 -1.83 -8.56 15.30
N ILE A 32 -0.65 -9.11 14.97
CA ILE A 32 0.14 -9.91 15.91
C ILE A 32 0.50 -9.08 17.14
N GLY A 33 0.90 -7.81 16.96
CA GLY A 33 1.22 -6.91 18.07
C GLY A 33 0.03 -6.66 19.01
N VAL A 34 -1.15 -6.33 18.46
CA VAL A 34 -2.37 -6.07 19.22
C VAL A 34 -2.82 -7.32 19.99
N VAL A 35 -2.84 -8.48 19.34
CA VAL A 35 -3.18 -9.75 19.99
C VAL A 35 -2.17 -10.11 21.07
N SER A 36 -0.87 -9.89 20.81
CA SER A 36 0.19 -10.12 21.81
C SER A 36 0.02 -9.24 23.04
N CYS A 37 -0.38 -7.98 22.88
CA CYS A 37 -0.74 -7.11 24.00
C CYS A 37 -1.88 -7.70 24.83
N GLY A 38 -2.90 -8.26 24.18
CA GLY A 38 -4.04 -8.90 24.84
C GLY A 38 -3.66 -10.14 25.65
N ILE A 39 -2.56 -10.82 25.30
CA ILE A 39 -2.05 -12.00 26.00
C ILE A 39 -1.08 -11.59 27.11
N PHE A 40 -0.02 -10.86 26.77
CA PHE A 40 1.10 -10.61 27.68
C PHE A 40 0.89 -9.42 28.61
N ALA A 41 0.04 -8.46 28.24
CA ALA A 41 -0.33 -7.33 29.09
C ALA A 41 -1.74 -7.52 29.70
N ALA A 42 -2.29 -8.74 29.69
CA ALA A 42 -3.60 -9.00 30.30
C ALA A 42 -3.61 -8.58 31.78
N GLY A 43 -4.62 -7.80 32.18
CA GLY A 43 -4.77 -7.26 33.52
C GLY A 43 -3.95 -5.99 33.81
N TYR A 44 -3.11 -5.51 32.88
CA TYR A 44 -2.44 -4.22 33.06
C TYR A 44 -3.45 -3.07 33.15
N PRO A 45 -3.21 -2.10 34.04
CA PRO A 45 -4.07 -0.93 34.15
C PRO A 45 -4.07 -0.16 32.83
N ASN A 46 -5.26 0.24 32.42
CA ASN A 46 -5.48 1.06 31.23
C ASN A 46 -5.60 2.54 31.64
N VAL A 47 -5.89 3.43 30.68
CA VAL A 47 -6.19 4.83 30.96
C VAL A 47 -7.34 4.98 31.96
N ASP A 48 -7.32 6.05 32.75
CA ASP A 48 -8.23 6.25 33.87
C ASP A 48 -9.70 6.09 33.49
N GLY A 49 -10.42 5.27 34.27
CA GLY A 49 -11.84 4.97 34.07
C GLY A 49 -12.14 3.88 33.04
N MET A 50 -11.12 3.32 32.35
CA MET A 50 -11.31 2.24 31.37
C MET A 50 -10.98 0.84 31.95
N PRO A 51 -11.60 -0.23 31.42
CA PRO A 51 -11.25 -1.59 31.81
C PRO A 51 -9.76 -1.91 31.57
N PRO A 52 -9.13 -2.72 32.44
CA PRO A 52 -7.78 -3.23 32.22
C PRO A 52 -7.64 -3.92 30.86
N VAL A 53 -6.41 -4.02 30.37
CA VAL A 53 -6.12 -4.72 29.11
C VAL A 53 -6.62 -6.16 29.20
N SER A 54 -7.33 -6.61 28.16
CA SER A 54 -7.81 -7.98 28.06
C SER A 54 -7.68 -8.48 26.62
N LEU A 55 -7.52 -9.79 26.46
CA LEU A 55 -7.50 -10.42 25.13
C LEU A 55 -8.75 -10.07 24.32
N TRP A 56 -9.93 -10.12 24.96
CA TRP A 56 -11.18 -9.78 24.31
C TRP A 56 -11.22 -8.32 23.85
N GLY A 57 -10.80 -7.39 24.70
CA GLY A 57 -10.71 -5.98 24.34
C GLY A 57 -9.78 -5.72 23.14
N GLN A 58 -8.63 -6.40 23.10
CA GLN A 58 -7.69 -6.28 21.99
C GLN A 58 -8.19 -6.93 20.69
N ILE A 59 -8.93 -8.06 20.77
CA ILE A 59 -9.58 -8.66 19.58
C ILE A 59 -10.64 -7.72 19.02
N VAL A 60 -11.51 -7.16 19.86
CA VAL A 60 -12.54 -6.19 19.43
C VAL A 60 -11.87 -4.96 18.83
N GLY A 61 -10.81 -4.45 19.44
CA GLY A 61 -9.99 -3.35 18.91
C GLY A 61 -9.39 -3.67 17.54
N ALA A 62 -8.77 -4.85 17.39
CA ALA A 62 -8.19 -5.29 16.12
C ALA A 62 -9.22 -5.38 15.00
N VAL A 63 -10.40 -5.97 15.28
CA VAL A 63 -11.51 -6.04 14.30
C VAL A 63 -12.01 -4.64 13.95
N THR A 64 -12.14 -3.76 14.94
CA THR A 64 -12.58 -2.38 14.73
C THR A 64 -11.59 -1.63 13.83
N MET A 65 -10.30 -1.74 14.09
CA MET A 65 -9.24 -1.15 13.26
C MET A 65 -9.23 -1.73 11.84
N ALA A 66 -9.41 -3.05 11.70
CA ALA A 66 -9.45 -3.71 10.39
C ALA A 66 -10.65 -3.23 9.55
N VAL A 67 -11.84 -3.18 10.13
CA VAL A 67 -13.07 -2.75 9.44
C VAL A 67 -13.00 -1.26 9.09
N LEU A 68 -12.63 -0.40 10.06
CA LEU A 68 -12.56 1.05 9.83
C LEU A 68 -11.37 1.47 8.96
N GLY A 69 -10.31 0.66 8.89
CA GLY A 69 -9.20 0.88 7.96
C GLY A 69 -9.54 0.41 6.55
N PHE A 70 -10.03 -0.82 6.41
CA PHE A 70 -10.27 -1.44 5.10
C PHE A 70 -11.51 -0.91 4.39
N VAL A 71 -12.66 -0.80 5.07
CA VAL A 71 -13.93 -0.48 4.38
C VAL A 71 -13.92 0.93 3.80
N PRO A 72 -13.61 2.01 4.55
CA PRO A 72 -13.53 3.35 3.98
C PRO A 72 -12.43 3.47 2.93
N GLY A 73 -11.26 2.88 3.19
CA GLY A 73 -10.14 2.87 2.23
C GLY A 73 -10.51 2.20 0.90
N TYR A 74 -11.19 1.06 0.95
CA TYR A 74 -11.69 0.35 -0.23
C TYR A 74 -12.76 1.16 -0.96
N VAL A 75 -13.75 1.71 -0.24
CA VAL A 75 -14.83 2.51 -0.84
C VAL A 75 -14.27 3.72 -1.57
N VAL A 76 -13.38 4.49 -0.94
CA VAL A 76 -12.75 5.67 -1.57
C VAL A 76 -11.90 5.24 -2.77
N SER A 77 -11.09 4.19 -2.62
CA SER A 77 -10.27 3.68 -3.73
C SER A 77 -11.12 3.20 -4.90
N TYR A 78 -12.26 2.56 -4.63
CA TYR A 78 -13.20 2.12 -5.65
C TYR A 78 -13.85 3.29 -6.37
N ILE A 79 -14.26 4.34 -5.65
CA ILE A 79 -14.79 5.57 -6.25
C ILE A 79 -13.74 6.19 -7.19
N LEU A 80 -12.50 6.35 -6.73
CA LEU A 80 -11.40 6.88 -7.55
C LEU A 80 -11.11 6.00 -8.77
N LYS A 81 -11.25 4.68 -8.65
CA LYS A 81 -11.13 3.74 -9.76
C LYS A 81 -12.21 3.96 -10.82
N VAL A 82 -13.48 4.15 -10.42
CA VAL A 82 -14.59 4.40 -11.35
C VAL A 82 -14.37 5.69 -12.14
N PHE A 83 -13.77 6.71 -11.53
CA PHE A 83 -13.38 7.95 -12.22
C PHE A 83 -12.07 7.84 -13.02
N GLY A 84 -11.43 6.66 -13.09
CA GLY A 84 -10.18 6.47 -13.82
C GLY A 84 -8.97 7.19 -13.21
N LEU A 85 -9.02 7.57 -11.93
CA LEU A 85 -7.99 8.39 -11.28
C LEU A 85 -6.85 7.58 -10.63
N LEU A 86 -7.06 6.29 -10.39
CA LEU A 86 -6.16 5.49 -9.55
C LEU A 86 -5.03 4.80 -10.33
N ARG A 87 -5.25 4.44 -11.60
CA ARG A 87 -4.29 3.70 -12.45
C ARG A 87 -3.95 4.50 -13.71
N VAL A 88 -2.67 4.61 -14.02
CA VAL A 88 -2.19 5.26 -15.25
C VAL A 88 -2.35 4.31 -16.46
N PRO A 89 -2.51 4.81 -17.70
CA PRO A 89 -2.61 3.96 -18.89
C PRO A 89 -1.40 3.03 -19.08
N ASP A 90 -1.60 1.86 -19.70
CA ASP A 90 -0.55 0.82 -19.80
C ASP A 90 0.72 1.31 -20.51
N HIS A 91 0.58 2.11 -21.57
CA HIS A 91 1.73 2.71 -22.26
C HIS A 91 2.58 3.66 -21.39
N ILE A 92 2.01 4.18 -20.30
CA ILE A 92 2.73 4.98 -19.29
C ILE A 92 3.35 4.06 -18.24
N GLN A 93 2.67 2.98 -17.84
CA GLN A 93 3.22 1.97 -16.92
C GLN A 93 4.51 1.36 -17.47
N GLU A 94 4.54 1.02 -18.77
CA GLU A 94 5.71 0.44 -19.44
C GLU A 94 6.91 1.39 -19.49
N LYS A 95 6.67 2.69 -19.67
CA LYS A 95 7.73 3.72 -19.69
C LYS A 95 8.26 4.07 -18.30
N GLY A 96 7.50 3.77 -17.26
CA GLY A 96 7.77 4.21 -15.90
C GLY A 96 7.18 5.59 -15.61
N LEU A 97 6.71 5.77 -14.37
CA LEU A 97 6.01 6.98 -13.95
C LEU A 97 6.91 8.21 -13.88
N ASP A 98 8.19 7.99 -13.61
CA ASP A 98 9.19 9.05 -13.44
C ASP A 98 9.27 9.92 -14.70
N ILE A 99 9.43 9.31 -15.89
CA ILE A 99 9.55 10.03 -17.17
C ILE A 99 8.36 10.96 -17.44
N VAL A 100 7.17 10.63 -16.92
CA VAL A 100 5.92 11.33 -17.22
C VAL A 100 5.56 12.36 -16.14
N LYS A 101 5.87 12.10 -14.86
CA LYS A 101 5.50 12.99 -13.74
C LYS A 101 6.65 13.84 -13.20
N VAL A 102 7.89 13.40 -13.35
CA VAL A 102 9.07 14.09 -12.82
C VAL A 102 10.14 14.12 -13.92
N PRO A 103 10.39 15.27 -14.58
CA PRO A 103 11.36 15.36 -15.67
C PRO A 103 12.82 15.36 -15.15
N VAL A 104 13.17 14.38 -14.32
CA VAL A 104 14.51 14.13 -13.80
C VAL A 104 14.74 12.61 -13.80
N SER A 105 15.94 12.19 -14.17
CA SER A 105 16.34 10.79 -13.99
C SER A 105 16.28 10.46 -12.50
N ALA A 106 15.76 9.28 -12.14
CA ALA A 106 15.78 8.81 -10.75
C ALA A 106 17.22 8.67 -10.20
N TYR A 107 18.20 8.43 -11.09
CA TYR A 107 19.63 8.32 -10.77
C TYR A 107 20.44 9.16 -11.77
N PRO A 108 20.54 10.49 -11.58
CA PRO A 108 21.30 11.38 -12.48
C PRO A 108 22.81 11.06 -12.50
N GLU A 109 23.34 10.44 -11.45
CA GLU A 109 24.74 10.03 -11.31
C GLU A 109 25.14 8.85 -12.23
N ASN A 110 24.17 8.05 -12.66
CA ASN A 110 24.38 6.92 -13.57
C ASN A 110 24.07 7.27 -15.03
N TYR A 111 23.84 8.56 -15.32
CA TYR A 111 23.59 9.03 -16.67
C TYR A 111 24.88 9.04 -17.49
N THR A 112 25.12 7.97 -18.25
CA THR A 112 26.06 8.00 -19.38
C THR A 112 25.37 8.71 -20.54
N PRO A 113 25.89 9.84 -21.06
CA PRO A 113 25.29 10.50 -22.22
C PRO A 113 25.43 9.60 -23.45
N GLY A 114 24.39 8.81 -23.72
CA GLY A 114 24.14 8.25 -25.05
C GLY A 114 23.46 9.30 -25.92
N PRO A 115 23.50 9.18 -27.26
CA PRO A 115 22.71 10.06 -28.11
C PRO A 115 21.26 9.92 -27.68
N VAL A 116 20.71 10.99 -27.11
CA VAL A 116 19.28 11.10 -26.87
C VAL A 116 18.66 11.02 -28.25
N ASN A 117 18.09 9.87 -28.60
CA ASN A 117 17.16 9.81 -29.71
C ASN A 117 15.94 10.61 -29.26
N VAL A 118 16.02 11.92 -29.47
CA VAL A 118 14.89 12.83 -29.53
C VAL A 118 14.13 12.47 -30.80
N ALA A 119 13.61 11.25 -30.88
CA ALA A 119 12.52 10.96 -31.77
C ALA A 119 11.36 11.78 -31.21
N THR A 120 11.21 12.99 -31.77
CA THR A 120 10.02 13.82 -31.67
C THR A 120 8.82 12.88 -31.70
N PRO A 121 7.98 12.84 -30.65
CA PRO A 121 6.73 12.11 -30.75
C PRO A 121 6.01 12.67 -31.96
N ALA A 122 5.74 11.82 -32.95
CA ALA A 122 4.85 12.18 -34.05
C ALA A 122 3.62 12.82 -33.41
N ALA A 123 3.29 14.04 -33.86
CA ALA A 123 2.23 14.87 -33.30
C ALA A 123 1.03 13.99 -32.94
N ALA A 124 0.82 13.78 -31.64
CA ALA A 124 -0.38 13.14 -31.15
C ALA A 124 -1.52 14.03 -31.62
N GLY A 125 -2.29 13.51 -32.58
CA GLY A 125 -3.50 14.16 -33.05
C GLY A 125 -4.35 14.55 -31.84
N THR A 126 -4.82 15.79 -31.86
CA THR A 126 -5.74 16.35 -30.89
C THR A 126 -7.02 15.50 -30.75
N PRO A 127 -7.72 15.62 -29.61
CA PRO A 127 -8.41 14.54 -28.92
C PRO A 127 -9.85 14.31 -29.40
N ALA A 128 -10.40 13.14 -29.09
CA ALA A 128 -11.84 12.88 -29.06
C ALA A 128 -12.24 12.46 -27.64
N GLU A 129 -13.40 13.00 -27.22
CA GLU A 129 -14.15 12.90 -25.94
C GLU A 129 -13.89 11.72 -25.01
#